data_AF-A0AAN8VQ96-F1
#
_entry.id   AF-A0AAN8VQ96-F1
#
_cell.length_a   1.000
_cell.length_b   1.000
_cell.length_c   1.000
_cell.angle_alpha   90.00
_cell.angle_beta   90.00
_cell.angle_gamma   90.00
#
_symmetry.space_group_name_H-M   'P 1'
#
loop_
_entity.id
_entity.type
_entity.pdbx_description
1 polymer ?
#
loop_
_entity_poly.entity_id
_entity_poly.type
_entity_poly.pdbx_seq_one_letter_code
_entity_poly.pdbx_strand_id
1 'polypeptide(L)'
;MKEKQSGDYVGQQTKDYLNIPGGPANFGISGIPMGMQSDDAVLIQKGKKPGEPHLITVNCPDQTGLGCDICRTILDFGLYITKGDILTDGKWCYIVLWVVPHSSSLIVRWTSLKNRLLSVCPSCSISFFFNQQPTCPSSSPVYLLKFCCLDRKGLLHDVTQVFCELELAIQRVKVMTTPDGRVLDLFFVTDNMELLHTKQRQDETCEQLHAVLGESCVSCELKLAGPEYESHPGSFSFPPVIAEELFRCELSDVEVHSQALSPDMAKLKKANVTMDNSLSPSQTLVQIHCVDQKGLLYDIMRTLKDCNIQVSYGRSSSASKGYRDLDLFIQQKDGKKIVDIEKQSSLCSRLKVEMLHPLRVVIADRGPDTELLVANPVELCGKGRPRVFYDVTLALKTLGICIFSAEIARHSASDREWEVYWFLLDENCQFPLSNVVARNQIVDRVRRTLMGC
;
A
#
# COMPACT_ATOMS: atom_id res chain seq x y z
N MET A 1 -43.80 -22.40 44.27
CA MET A 1 -44.34 -23.51 43.44
C MET A 1 -45.04 -22.85 42.26
N LYS A 2 -44.42 -22.54 41.10
CA LYS A 2 -43.64 -23.37 40.16
C LYS A 2 -44.36 -24.67 39.79
N GLU A 3 -45.04 -24.68 38.64
CA GLU A 3 -44.64 -25.50 37.48
C GLU A 3 -45.47 -25.19 36.20
N LYS A 4 -44.74 -25.13 35.07
CA LYS A 4 -45.09 -25.44 33.66
C LYS A 4 -46.18 -24.61 32.93
N GLN A 5 -46.03 -24.18 31.66
CA GLN A 5 -45.14 -24.55 30.55
C GLN A 5 -44.72 -23.30 29.75
N SER A 6 -43.46 -23.29 29.30
CA SER A 6 -42.90 -22.43 28.27
C SER A 6 -42.88 -23.25 26.97
N GLY A 7 -43.37 -22.64 25.88
CA GLY A 7 -43.34 -23.19 24.53
C GLY A 7 -43.94 -22.19 23.54
N ASP A 8 -43.20 -21.91 22.48
CA ASP A 8 -43.65 -21.33 21.21
C ASP A 8 -43.92 -19.82 21.15
N TYR A 9 -42.84 -19.03 21.12
CA TYR A 9 -42.80 -17.70 20.49
C TYR A 9 -41.42 -17.42 19.85
N VAL A 10 -40.86 -18.37 19.10
CA VAL A 10 -39.63 -18.16 18.27
C VAL A 10 -39.79 -18.86 16.91
N GLY A 11 -40.97 -18.76 16.29
CA GLY A 11 -41.32 -19.50 15.07
C GLY A 11 -41.72 -18.67 13.86
N GLN A 12 -41.70 -17.33 13.92
CA GLN A 12 -42.42 -16.50 12.93
C GLN A 12 -41.64 -15.34 12.30
N GLN A 13 -40.30 -15.28 12.39
CA GLN A 13 -39.50 -14.23 11.72
C GLN A 13 -38.46 -14.72 10.70
N THR A 14 -38.50 -16.01 10.31
CA THR A 14 -37.54 -16.62 9.37
C THR A 14 -38.19 -17.18 8.10
N LYS A 15 -39.34 -16.64 7.67
CA LYS A 15 -40.03 -17.12 6.46
C LYS A 15 -40.21 -16.13 5.31
N ASP A 16 -39.67 -14.90 5.41
CA ASP A 16 -39.82 -13.90 4.34
C ASP A 16 -38.59 -13.74 3.41
N TYR A 17 -37.60 -14.64 3.47
CA TYR A 17 -36.47 -14.67 2.51
C TYR A 17 -36.65 -15.64 1.34
N LEU A 18 -37.77 -16.36 1.25
CA LEU A 18 -38.12 -17.18 0.10
C LEU A 18 -39.53 -16.84 -0.36
N ASN A 19 -39.68 -15.78 -1.16
CA ASN A 19 -40.68 -15.68 -2.23
C ASN A 19 -40.50 -14.36 -2.99
N ILE A 20 -39.70 -14.37 -4.06
CA ILE A 20 -39.85 -13.44 -5.18
C ILE A 20 -40.09 -14.28 -6.44
N PRO A 21 -41.17 -14.03 -7.21
CA PRO A 21 -41.50 -14.79 -8.40
C PRO A 21 -40.66 -14.28 -9.58
N GLY A 22 -39.86 -15.17 -10.14
CA GLY A 22 -39.03 -14.91 -11.32
C GLY A 22 -38.02 -16.04 -11.47
N GLY A 23 -38.32 -17.00 -12.35
CA GLY A 23 -37.49 -18.18 -12.59
C GLY A 23 -36.05 -17.86 -13.01
N PRO A 24 -35.17 -18.88 -13.01
CA PRO A 24 -33.74 -18.70 -13.16
C PRO A 24 -33.45 -18.23 -14.58
N ALA A 25 -32.96 -16.99 -14.71
CA ALA A 25 -32.12 -16.66 -15.85
C ALA A 25 -30.83 -17.48 -15.68
N ASN A 26 -30.72 -18.56 -16.44
CA ASN A 26 -29.49 -19.29 -16.68
C ASN A 26 -28.38 -18.32 -17.12
N PHE A 27 -27.58 -17.84 -16.17
CA PHE A 27 -26.18 -17.53 -16.42
C PHE A 27 -25.38 -18.73 -15.92
N GLY A 28 -25.27 -19.73 -16.79
CA GLY A 28 -24.37 -20.84 -16.57
C GLY A 28 -22.93 -20.32 -16.53
N ILE A 29 -22.34 -20.31 -15.33
CA ILE A 29 -20.88 -20.30 -15.18
C ILE A 29 -20.45 -21.78 -15.24
N SER A 30 -20.66 -22.41 -16.39
CA SER A 30 -20.15 -23.74 -16.70
C SER A 30 -19.04 -23.58 -17.73
N GLY A 31 -17.80 -23.78 -17.29
CA GLY A 31 -16.62 -23.85 -18.16
C GLY A 31 -15.98 -22.50 -18.49
N ILE A 32 -15.33 -21.86 -17.51
CA ILE A 32 -14.24 -20.92 -17.83
C ILE A 32 -12.98 -21.79 -17.95
N PRO A 33 -12.31 -21.84 -19.13
CA PRO A 33 -11.07 -22.60 -19.27
C PRO A 33 -9.98 -21.94 -18.39
N MET A 34 -9.60 -22.64 -17.32
CA MET A 34 -8.44 -22.27 -16.50
C MET A 34 -7.17 -22.78 -17.21
N GLY A 35 -6.21 -21.87 -17.41
CA GLY A 35 -5.00 -22.13 -18.22
C GLY A 35 -5.10 -21.57 -19.64
N MET A 36 -4.71 -20.30 -19.83
CA MET A 36 -4.56 -19.66 -21.15
C MET A 36 -3.07 -19.38 -21.46
N GLN A 37 -2.76 -19.15 -22.74
CA GLN A 37 -1.42 -18.78 -23.21
C GLN A 37 -0.95 -17.47 -22.56
N SER A 38 0.36 -17.26 -22.39
CA SER A 38 0.90 -16.24 -21.47
C SER A 38 0.50 -14.79 -21.79
N ASP A 39 0.17 -14.46 -23.04
CA ASP A 39 -0.23 -13.10 -23.45
C ASP A 39 -1.64 -12.67 -22.97
N ASP A 40 -2.49 -13.66 -22.65
CA ASP A 40 -3.86 -13.47 -22.15
C ASP A 40 -3.95 -13.58 -20.61
N ALA A 41 -2.81 -13.79 -19.93
CA ALA A 41 -2.79 -13.92 -18.47
C ALA A 41 -3.22 -12.62 -17.76
N VAL A 42 -3.03 -11.46 -18.38
CA VAL A 42 -3.49 -10.16 -17.84
C VAL A 42 -4.26 -9.40 -18.92
N LEU A 43 -5.52 -9.08 -18.63
CA LEU A 43 -6.40 -8.30 -19.49
C LEU A 43 -6.79 -7.00 -18.78
N ILE A 44 -6.66 -5.89 -19.48
CA ILE A 44 -7.04 -4.57 -18.97
C ILE A 44 -8.09 -3.98 -19.92
N GLN A 45 -9.32 -3.80 -19.42
CA GLN A 45 -10.39 -3.13 -20.13
C GLN A 45 -10.61 -1.74 -19.54
N LYS A 46 -10.50 -0.71 -20.37
CA LYS A 46 -10.67 0.67 -19.88
C LYS A 46 -12.16 1.02 -19.76
N GLY A 47 -12.53 1.75 -18.70
CA GLY A 47 -13.85 2.36 -18.57
C GLY A 47 -14.17 3.23 -19.79
N LYS A 48 -15.43 3.24 -20.22
CA LYS A 48 -15.85 3.93 -21.46
C LYS A 48 -16.09 5.41 -21.19
N LYS A 49 -16.40 5.79 -19.96
CA LYS A 49 -16.65 7.17 -19.53
C LYS A 49 -15.67 7.62 -18.44
N PRO A 50 -15.41 8.94 -18.31
CA PRO A 50 -14.66 9.48 -17.18
C PRO A 50 -15.33 9.07 -15.86
N GLY A 51 -14.54 8.52 -14.94
CA GLY A 51 -15.02 8.04 -13.63
C GLY A 51 -15.60 6.62 -13.62
N GLU A 52 -15.78 5.97 -14.78
CA GLU A 52 -16.08 4.53 -14.79
C GLU A 52 -14.81 3.73 -14.42
N PRO A 53 -14.94 2.68 -13.58
CA PRO A 53 -13.80 1.86 -13.22
C PRO A 53 -13.26 1.10 -14.43
N HIS A 54 -11.94 1.00 -14.50
CA HIS A 54 -11.24 0.11 -15.41
C HIS A 54 -11.25 -1.31 -14.82
N LEU A 55 -11.37 -2.32 -15.66
CA LEU A 55 -11.39 -3.72 -15.25
C LEU A 55 -10.02 -4.34 -15.51
N ILE A 56 -9.41 -4.92 -14.48
CA ILE A 56 -8.19 -5.72 -14.59
C ILE A 56 -8.56 -7.16 -14.27
N THR A 57 -8.30 -8.07 -15.21
CA THR A 57 -8.45 -9.50 -15.03
C THR A 57 -7.08 -10.16 -15.10
N VAL A 58 -6.77 -11.00 -14.11
CA VAL A 58 -5.55 -11.79 -14.04
C VAL A 58 -5.93 -13.27 -13.97
N ASN A 59 -5.38 -14.07 -14.86
CA ASN A 59 -5.56 -15.51 -14.95
C ASN A 59 -4.18 -16.16 -15.10
N CYS A 60 -3.62 -16.67 -14.00
CA CYS A 60 -2.27 -17.22 -13.98
C CYS A 60 -2.14 -18.34 -12.94
N PRO A 61 -1.04 -19.11 -12.93
CA PRO A 61 -0.78 -20.06 -11.87
C PRO A 61 -0.77 -19.36 -10.51
N ASP A 62 -1.25 -20.05 -9.49
CA ASP A 62 -1.29 -19.51 -8.14
C ASP A 62 0.08 -19.58 -7.46
N GLN A 63 0.38 -18.58 -6.64
CA GLN A 63 1.53 -18.60 -5.74
C GLN A 63 1.20 -17.88 -4.45
N THR A 64 1.87 -18.29 -3.37
CA THR A 64 1.70 -17.63 -2.07
C THR A 64 2.08 -16.16 -2.18
N GLY A 65 1.17 -15.27 -1.80
CA GLY A 65 1.39 -13.81 -1.82
C GLY A 65 1.03 -13.12 -3.14
N LEU A 66 0.60 -13.84 -4.18
CA LEU A 66 0.26 -13.27 -5.49
C LEU A 66 -0.71 -12.08 -5.40
N GLY A 67 -1.79 -12.24 -4.63
CA GLY A 67 -2.79 -11.18 -4.46
C GLY A 67 -2.21 -9.91 -3.80
N CYS A 68 -1.26 -10.06 -2.87
CA CYS A 68 -0.54 -8.93 -2.27
C CYS A 68 0.30 -8.21 -3.32
N ASP A 69 1.09 -8.95 -4.10
CA ASP A 69 1.98 -8.37 -5.11
C ASP A 69 1.22 -7.69 -6.27
N ILE A 70 0.06 -8.25 -6.68
CA ILE A 70 -0.85 -7.62 -7.65
C ILE A 70 -1.44 -6.32 -7.07
N CYS A 71 -1.97 -6.35 -5.85
CA CYS A 71 -2.54 -5.16 -5.22
C CYS A 71 -1.49 -4.06 -5.03
N ARG A 72 -0.26 -4.43 -4.67
CA ARG A 72 0.86 -3.49 -4.57
C ARG A 72 1.16 -2.85 -5.91
N THR A 73 1.25 -3.65 -6.98
CA THR A 73 1.55 -3.16 -8.33
C THR A 73 0.49 -2.17 -8.79
N ILE A 74 -0.79 -2.46 -8.57
CA ILE A 74 -1.87 -1.52 -8.90
C ILE A 74 -1.73 -0.21 -8.10
N LEU A 75 -1.42 -0.30 -6.81
CA LEU A 75 -1.24 0.86 -5.95
C LEU A 75 -0.02 1.73 -6.34
N ASP A 76 1.05 1.08 -6.80
CA ASP A 76 2.28 1.72 -7.30
C ASP A 76 2.01 2.61 -8.52
N PHE A 77 1.09 2.18 -9.39
CA PHE A 77 0.61 2.99 -10.52
C PHE A 77 -0.41 4.06 -10.13
N GLY A 78 -0.64 4.30 -8.84
CA GLY A 78 -1.57 5.32 -8.34
C GLY A 78 -3.04 4.98 -8.56
N LEU A 79 -3.36 3.72 -8.82
CA LEU A 79 -4.72 3.22 -8.99
C LEU A 79 -5.29 2.74 -7.66
N TYR A 80 -6.60 2.89 -7.51
CA TYR A 80 -7.36 2.46 -6.35
C TYR A 80 -8.33 1.34 -6.70
N ILE A 81 -8.30 0.25 -5.94
CA ILE A 81 -9.19 -0.89 -6.13
C ILE A 81 -10.53 -0.59 -5.44
N THR A 82 -11.60 -0.51 -6.23
CA THR A 82 -12.98 -0.19 -5.78
C THR A 82 -13.84 -1.41 -5.52
N LYS A 83 -13.53 -2.52 -6.18
CA LYS A 83 -14.20 -3.81 -6.06
C LYS A 83 -13.22 -4.89 -6.49
N GLY A 84 -13.34 -6.10 -5.95
CA GLY A 84 -12.51 -7.22 -6.37
C GLY A 84 -13.13 -8.58 -6.11
N ASP A 85 -12.90 -9.51 -7.02
CA ASP A 85 -13.25 -10.93 -6.88
C ASP A 85 -11.96 -11.74 -7.09
N ILE A 86 -11.63 -12.62 -6.16
CA ILE A 86 -10.43 -13.47 -6.16
C ILE A 86 -10.90 -14.91 -6.00
N LEU A 87 -10.41 -15.80 -6.87
CA LEU A 87 -10.69 -17.23 -6.81
C LEU A 87 -9.41 -18.00 -7.11
N THR A 88 -9.08 -18.98 -6.29
CA THR A 88 -7.98 -19.91 -6.56
C THR A 88 -8.37 -21.34 -6.22
N ASP A 89 -7.87 -22.29 -6.99
CA ASP A 89 -7.90 -23.72 -6.68
C ASP A 89 -6.59 -24.24 -6.08
N GLY A 90 -5.66 -23.33 -5.76
CA GLY A 90 -4.31 -23.60 -5.25
C GLY A 90 -3.28 -23.91 -6.34
N LYS A 91 -3.69 -24.05 -7.60
CA LYS A 91 -2.80 -24.21 -8.76
C LYS A 91 -2.95 -23.06 -9.75
N TRP A 92 -4.15 -22.56 -9.92
CA TRP A 92 -4.53 -21.47 -10.79
C TRP A 92 -5.32 -20.45 -9.99
N CYS A 93 -5.07 -19.19 -10.30
CA CYS A 93 -5.70 -18.04 -9.68
C CYS A 93 -6.38 -17.20 -10.76
N TYR A 94 -7.62 -16.82 -10.48
CA TYR A 94 -8.45 -15.93 -11.28
C TYR A 94 -8.85 -14.72 -10.43
N ILE A 95 -8.38 -13.55 -10.82
CA ILE A 95 -8.58 -12.29 -10.09
C ILE A 95 -9.24 -11.28 -11.02
N VAL A 96 -10.29 -10.62 -10.56
CA VAL A 96 -10.98 -9.55 -11.26
C VAL A 96 -11.05 -8.33 -10.35
N LEU A 97 -10.47 -7.22 -10.76
CA LEU A 97 -10.38 -5.99 -9.97
C LEU A 97 -10.93 -4.81 -10.76
N TRP A 98 -11.76 -4.01 -10.11
CA TRP A 98 -12.25 -2.73 -10.65
C TRP A 98 -11.42 -1.61 -10.05
N VAL A 99 -10.73 -0.87 -10.90
CA VAL A 99 -9.75 0.14 -10.48
C VAL A 99 -10.08 1.52 -11.04
N VAL A 100 -9.84 2.55 -10.23
CA VAL A 100 -9.99 3.95 -10.63
C VAL A 100 -8.68 4.71 -10.34
N PRO A 101 -8.29 5.69 -11.17
CA PRO A 101 -7.16 6.55 -10.84
C PRO A 101 -7.47 7.42 -9.63
N HIS A 102 -6.48 7.62 -8.75
CA HIS A 102 -6.66 8.43 -7.55
C HIS A 102 -6.86 9.93 -7.84
N SER A 103 -6.34 10.42 -8.97
CA SER A 103 -6.58 11.78 -9.46
C SER A 103 -6.99 11.71 -10.92
N SER A 104 -7.89 12.61 -11.34
CA SER A 104 -8.24 12.78 -12.75
C SER A 104 -7.06 13.25 -13.61
N SER A 105 -6.03 13.83 -13.00
CA SER A 105 -4.79 14.25 -13.67
C SER A 105 -3.74 13.15 -13.82
N LEU A 106 -3.97 11.97 -13.24
CA LEU A 106 -3.00 10.87 -13.26
C LEU A 106 -2.92 10.24 -14.66
N ILE A 107 -1.74 10.30 -15.27
CA ILE A 107 -1.46 9.64 -16.55
C ILE A 107 -0.93 8.24 -16.27
N VAL A 108 -1.77 7.22 -16.50
CA VAL A 108 -1.40 5.82 -16.27
C VAL A 108 -0.84 5.19 -17.54
N ARG A 109 0.41 4.72 -17.49
CA ARG A 109 1.06 3.92 -18.55
C ARG A 109 0.52 2.48 -18.53
N TRP A 110 -0.68 2.27 -19.05
CA TRP A 110 -1.40 0.98 -19.02
C TRP A 110 -0.61 -0.20 -19.58
N THR A 111 0.22 0.01 -20.61
CA THR A 111 1.10 -1.03 -21.16
C THR A 111 2.16 -1.47 -20.14
N SER A 112 2.76 -0.52 -19.43
CA SER A 112 3.73 -0.84 -18.38
C SER A 112 3.05 -1.54 -17.20
N LEU A 113 1.85 -1.08 -16.80
CA LEU A 113 1.06 -1.78 -15.78
C LEU A 113 0.78 -3.23 -16.17
N LYS A 114 0.37 -3.49 -17.43
CA LYS A 114 0.17 -4.87 -17.92
C LYS A 114 1.46 -5.69 -17.79
N ASN A 115 2.59 -5.16 -18.24
CA ASN A 115 3.88 -5.84 -18.17
C ASN A 115 4.33 -6.12 -16.73
N ARG A 116 4.12 -5.17 -15.81
CA ARG A 116 4.42 -5.31 -14.38
C ARG A 116 3.51 -6.34 -13.70
N LEU A 117 2.24 -6.39 -14.06
CA LEU A 117 1.34 -7.43 -13.57
C LEU A 117 1.75 -8.81 -14.10
N LEU A 118 2.14 -8.91 -15.37
CA LEU A 118 2.65 -10.14 -15.96
C LEU A 118 3.95 -10.62 -15.28
N SER A 119 4.88 -9.71 -14.95
CA SER A 119 6.14 -10.10 -14.30
C SER A 119 5.96 -10.60 -12.87
N VAL A 120 4.86 -10.23 -12.21
CA VAL A 120 4.46 -10.74 -10.90
C VAL A 120 3.76 -12.10 -10.99
N CYS A 121 3.17 -12.43 -12.13
CA CYS A 121 2.50 -13.71 -12.35
C CYS A 121 3.52 -14.85 -12.51
N PRO A 122 3.31 -16.02 -11.88
CA PRO A 122 4.18 -17.17 -12.12
C PRO A 122 4.10 -17.65 -13.56
N SER A 123 5.24 -18.02 -14.14
CA SER A 123 5.30 -18.62 -15.48
C SER A 123 4.76 -20.05 -15.47
N CYS A 124 4.00 -20.46 -16.49
CA CYS A 124 3.49 -21.84 -16.67
C CYS A 124 4.57 -22.90 -17.00
N SER A 125 5.84 -22.67 -16.65
CA SER A 125 6.91 -23.63 -16.92
C SER A 125 6.81 -24.79 -15.93
N ILE A 126 6.67 -26.02 -16.44
CA ILE A 126 6.70 -27.26 -15.66
C ILE A 126 8.05 -27.34 -14.93
N SER A 127 8.09 -26.94 -13.66
CA SER A 127 9.24 -27.16 -12.80
C SER A 127 9.27 -28.64 -12.39
N PHE A 128 9.97 -29.46 -13.19
CA PHE A 128 10.54 -30.70 -12.68
C PHE A 128 11.38 -30.38 -11.44
N PHE A 129 11.09 -31.09 -10.34
CA PHE A 129 11.80 -31.09 -9.06
C PHE A 129 13.22 -30.52 -9.10
N PHE A 130 13.35 -29.23 -8.85
CA PHE A 130 14.50 -28.67 -8.16
C PHE A 130 13.96 -27.67 -7.15
N ASN A 131 14.20 -27.94 -5.86
CA ASN A 131 14.14 -26.95 -4.80
C ASN A 131 15.16 -25.84 -5.11
N GLN A 132 14.86 -24.98 -6.07
CA GLN A 132 15.47 -23.67 -6.10
C GLN A 132 14.83 -22.91 -4.93
N GLN A 133 15.62 -22.64 -3.89
CA GLN A 133 15.33 -21.52 -3.00
C GLN A 133 14.91 -20.33 -3.87
N PRO A 134 13.93 -19.51 -3.45
CA PRO A 134 13.63 -18.27 -4.14
C PRO A 134 14.92 -17.45 -4.18
N THR A 135 15.64 -17.52 -5.30
CA THR A 135 16.80 -16.68 -5.55
C THR A 135 16.23 -15.28 -5.63
N CYS A 136 16.59 -14.44 -4.65
CA CYS A 136 16.36 -13.00 -4.74
C CYS A 136 16.75 -12.57 -6.16
N PRO A 137 15.87 -11.90 -6.93
CA PRO A 137 16.28 -11.33 -8.19
C PRO A 137 17.51 -10.45 -7.92
N SER A 138 18.56 -10.64 -8.72
CA SER A 138 19.78 -9.83 -8.68
C SER A 138 19.38 -8.37 -8.50
N SER A 139 19.88 -7.70 -7.46
CA SER A 139 19.46 -6.34 -7.12
C SER A 139 19.59 -5.45 -8.37
N SER A 140 18.46 -4.91 -8.85
CA SER A 140 18.47 -3.97 -9.97
C SER A 140 19.48 -2.86 -9.67
N PRO A 141 20.30 -2.44 -10.65
CA PRO A 141 21.34 -1.45 -10.42
C PRO A 141 20.74 -0.17 -9.84
N VAL A 142 21.38 0.33 -8.78
CA VAL A 142 20.99 1.60 -8.15
C VAL A 142 21.71 2.73 -8.87
N TYR A 143 20.97 3.79 -9.20
CA TYR A 143 21.48 4.98 -9.86
C TYR A 143 21.42 6.15 -8.88
N LEU A 144 22.48 6.96 -8.88
CA LEU A 144 22.53 8.23 -8.18
C LEU A 144 22.09 9.34 -9.13
N LEU A 145 20.99 9.99 -8.78
CA LEU A 145 20.53 11.21 -9.41
C LEU A 145 20.83 12.38 -8.47
N LYS A 146 21.56 13.36 -8.97
CA LYS A 146 21.97 14.54 -8.23
C LYS A 146 21.55 15.77 -9.00
N PHE A 147 20.82 16.70 -8.36
CA PHE A 147 20.61 18.01 -8.95
C PHE A 147 20.86 19.14 -7.96
N CYS A 148 21.15 20.31 -8.51
CA CYS A 148 21.29 21.56 -7.79
C CYS A 148 20.44 22.62 -8.49
N CYS A 149 19.50 23.23 -7.78
CA CYS A 149 18.62 24.28 -8.31
C CYS A 149 18.19 25.25 -7.20
N LEU A 150 17.53 26.35 -7.58
CA LEU A 150 16.92 27.24 -6.59
C LEU A 150 15.74 26.57 -5.89
N ASP A 151 15.68 26.69 -4.56
CA ASP A 151 14.60 26.11 -3.78
C ASP A 151 13.27 26.82 -4.09
N ARG A 152 12.19 26.03 -4.11
CA ARG A 152 10.82 26.55 -4.20
C ARG A 152 9.85 25.61 -3.51
N LYS A 153 8.76 26.19 -3.02
CA LYS A 153 7.68 25.44 -2.39
C LYS A 153 7.17 24.33 -3.31
N GLY A 154 7.19 23.10 -2.80
CA GLY A 154 6.71 21.92 -3.52
C GLY A 154 7.66 21.33 -4.56
N LEU A 155 8.90 21.83 -4.69
CA LEU A 155 9.89 21.30 -5.63
C LEU A 155 10.10 19.79 -5.48
N LEU A 156 10.33 19.33 -4.24
CA LEU A 156 10.56 17.91 -3.94
C LEU A 156 9.39 17.02 -4.37
N HIS A 157 8.15 17.52 -4.23
CA HIS A 157 6.96 16.81 -4.70
C HIS A 157 6.93 16.71 -6.23
N ASP A 158 7.22 17.80 -6.94
CA ASP A 158 7.19 17.83 -8.41
C ASP A 158 8.25 16.89 -8.99
N VAL A 159 9.44 16.84 -8.40
CA VAL A 159 10.49 15.87 -8.76
C VAL A 159 10.03 14.43 -8.49
N THR A 160 9.43 14.19 -7.31
CA THR A 160 8.91 12.86 -6.96
C THR A 160 7.78 12.43 -7.90
N GLN A 161 6.98 13.38 -8.40
CA GLN A 161 5.96 13.11 -9.41
C GLN A 161 6.60 12.58 -10.71
N VAL A 162 7.68 13.22 -11.19
CA VAL A 162 8.42 12.74 -12.37
C VAL A 162 8.95 11.32 -12.14
N PHE A 163 9.52 11.03 -10.96
CA PHE A 163 9.95 9.67 -10.64
C PHE A 163 8.81 8.66 -10.68
N CYS A 164 7.63 9.01 -10.16
CA CYS A 164 6.46 8.13 -10.26
C CYS A 164 6.03 7.92 -11.73
N GLU A 165 6.02 8.96 -12.55
CA GLU A 165 5.64 8.89 -13.97
C GLU A 165 6.63 8.08 -14.82
N LEU A 166 7.91 8.12 -14.45
CA LEU A 166 8.99 7.32 -15.02
C LEU A 166 9.17 5.96 -14.34
N GLU A 167 8.31 5.59 -13.40
CA GLU A 167 8.39 4.32 -12.67
C GLU A 167 9.76 4.10 -11.97
N LEU A 168 10.41 5.18 -11.55
CA LEU A 168 11.64 5.15 -10.75
C LEU A 168 11.28 5.04 -9.26
N ALA A 169 11.77 4.00 -8.61
CA ALA A 169 11.60 3.80 -7.18
C ALA A 169 12.76 4.45 -6.40
N ILE A 170 12.44 5.31 -5.44
CA ILE A 170 13.44 5.92 -4.55
C ILE A 170 13.79 4.91 -3.47
N GLN A 171 15.05 4.49 -3.39
CA GLN A 171 15.55 3.64 -2.31
C GLN A 171 16.10 4.47 -1.15
N ARG A 172 16.82 5.54 -1.49
CA ARG A 172 17.36 6.49 -0.52
C ARG A 172 17.27 7.89 -1.09
N VAL A 173 17.10 8.86 -0.22
CA VAL A 173 17.07 10.26 -0.55
C VAL A 173 17.89 11.01 0.47
N LYS A 174 18.56 12.06 0.02
CA LYS A 174 19.19 13.07 0.88
C LYS A 174 18.94 14.43 0.24
N VAL A 175 17.97 15.14 0.82
CA VAL A 175 17.62 16.51 0.43
C VAL A 175 18.29 17.47 1.40
N MET A 176 18.81 18.59 0.90
CA MET A 176 19.38 19.63 1.74
C MET A 176 19.25 21.01 1.08
N THR A 177 18.66 21.95 1.83
CA THR A 177 18.66 23.36 1.46
C THR A 177 19.94 24.03 1.95
N THR A 178 20.66 24.69 1.04
CA THR A 178 21.89 25.43 1.34
C THR A 178 21.57 26.87 1.77
N PRO A 179 22.46 27.54 2.55
CA PRO A 179 22.21 28.89 3.07
C PRO A 179 22.02 29.98 2.01
N ASP A 180 22.42 29.71 0.77
CA ASP A 180 22.25 30.58 -0.39
C ASP A 180 20.87 30.43 -1.08
N GLY A 181 19.96 29.63 -0.52
CA GLY A 181 18.62 29.40 -1.04
C GLY A 181 18.54 28.39 -2.19
N ARG A 182 19.61 27.62 -2.43
CA ARG A 182 19.60 26.48 -3.35
C ARG A 182 19.28 25.18 -2.62
N VAL A 183 18.92 24.16 -3.38
CA VAL A 183 18.85 22.78 -2.90
C VAL A 183 19.92 21.95 -3.58
N LEU A 184 20.49 21.01 -2.83
CA LEU A 184 21.35 19.96 -3.36
C LEU A 184 20.74 18.62 -2.99
N ASP A 185 20.04 18.02 -3.95
CA ASP A 185 19.30 16.80 -3.67
C ASP A 185 19.96 15.60 -4.34
N LEU A 186 20.09 14.52 -3.56
CA LEU A 186 20.64 13.25 -3.98
C LEU A 186 19.57 12.16 -3.84
N PHE A 187 19.23 11.51 -4.94
CA PHE A 187 18.30 10.39 -4.97
C PHE A 187 19.01 9.14 -5.44
N PHE A 188 18.92 8.08 -4.65
CA PHE A 188 19.31 6.75 -5.05
C PHE A 188 18.06 6.03 -5.54
N VAL A 189 17.99 5.81 -6.84
CA VAL A 189 16.80 5.28 -7.51
C VAL A 189 17.09 3.96 -8.20
N THR A 190 16.07 3.10 -8.25
CA THR A 190 16.05 1.91 -9.11
C THR A 190 14.98 2.05 -10.16
N ASP A 191 15.28 1.59 -11.37
CA ASP A 191 14.33 1.61 -12.48
C ASP A 191 13.51 0.32 -12.51
N ASN A 192 12.19 0.46 -12.32
CA ASN A 192 11.26 -0.67 -12.38
C ASN A 192 11.11 -1.25 -13.79
N MET A 193 11.50 -0.51 -14.83
CA MET A 193 11.53 -0.99 -16.21
C MET A 193 12.87 -1.65 -16.58
N GLU A 194 13.89 -1.51 -15.73
CA GLU A 194 15.27 -1.99 -15.97
C GLU A 194 15.91 -1.43 -17.25
N LEU A 195 15.49 -0.25 -17.71
CA LEU A 195 15.96 0.41 -18.94
C LEU A 195 16.92 1.57 -18.70
N LEU A 196 17.15 1.99 -17.45
CA LEU A 196 17.99 3.14 -17.08
C LEU A 196 19.49 2.93 -17.39
N HIS A 197 19.88 1.71 -17.78
CA HIS A 197 21.20 1.44 -18.36
C HIS A 197 21.35 1.97 -19.79
N THR A 198 20.23 2.24 -20.48
CA THR A 198 20.23 2.78 -21.85
C THR A 198 20.32 4.30 -21.84
N LYS A 199 21.11 4.86 -22.78
CA LYS A 199 21.25 6.31 -22.91
C LYS A 199 19.92 7.01 -23.21
N GLN A 200 19.08 6.39 -24.04
CA GLN A 200 17.76 6.93 -24.39
C GLN A 200 16.88 7.16 -23.14
N ARG A 201 16.86 6.21 -22.19
CA ARG A 201 16.08 6.34 -20.96
C ARG A 201 16.68 7.38 -20.01
N GLN A 202 17.99 7.47 -19.95
CA GLN A 202 18.68 8.50 -19.17
C GLN A 202 18.38 9.90 -19.72
N ASP A 203 18.44 10.08 -21.04
CA ASP A 203 18.13 11.34 -21.71
C ASP A 203 16.66 11.74 -21.48
N GLU A 204 15.70 10.82 -21.63
CA GLU A 204 14.27 11.04 -21.31
C GLU A 204 14.08 11.48 -19.83
N THR A 205 14.78 10.80 -18.91
CA THR A 205 14.70 11.09 -17.47
C THR A 205 15.22 12.48 -17.15
N CYS A 206 16.39 12.83 -17.68
CA CYS A 206 16.98 14.15 -17.49
C CYS A 206 16.12 15.25 -18.13
N GLU A 207 15.57 15.04 -19.33
CA GLU A 207 14.70 16.01 -20.00
C GLU A 207 13.44 16.33 -19.18
N GLN A 208 12.75 15.30 -18.66
CA GLN A 208 11.57 15.50 -17.82
C GLN A 208 11.90 16.20 -16.49
N LEU A 209 13.05 15.89 -15.89
CA LEU A 209 13.48 16.60 -14.69
C LEU A 209 13.84 18.05 -14.99
N HIS A 210 14.56 18.32 -16.08
CA HIS A 210 14.85 19.69 -16.50
C HIS A 210 13.57 20.51 -16.75
N ALA A 211 12.51 19.89 -17.26
CA ALA A 211 11.22 20.55 -17.43
C ALA A 211 10.59 21.01 -16.09
N VAL A 212 10.80 20.24 -15.00
CA VAL A 212 10.29 20.56 -13.65
C VAL A 212 11.20 21.50 -12.86
N LEU A 213 12.52 21.32 -13.01
CA LEU A 213 13.54 22.16 -12.36
C LEU A 213 13.61 23.55 -13.00
N GLY A 214 13.25 23.66 -14.29
CA GLY A 214 13.22 24.90 -15.06
C GLY A 214 14.59 25.54 -15.28
N GLU A 215 14.60 26.81 -15.66
CA GLU A 215 15.83 27.60 -15.93
C GLU A 215 16.68 27.83 -14.67
N SER A 216 16.15 27.52 -13.49
CA SER A 216 16.84 27.65 -12.20
C SER A 216 17.74 26.46 -11.85
N CYS A 217 17.82 25.47 -12.74
CA CYS A 217 18.68 24.30 -12.59
C CYS A 217 20.15 24.64 -12.91
N VAL A 218 21.03 24.45 -11.94
CA VAL A 218 22.48 24.63 -12.09
C VAL A 218 23.13 23.36 -12.62
N SER A 219 22.70 22.19 -12.12
CA SER A 219 23.17 20.90 -12.61
C SER A 219 22.13 19.80 -12.36
N CYS A 220 22.07 18.83 -13.26
CA CYS A 220 21.34 17.58 -13.11
C CYS A 220 22.21 16.46 -13.67
N GLU A 221 22.61 15.52 -12.82
CA GLU A 221 23.53 14.43 -13.16
C GLU A 221 22.90 13.10 -12.77
N LEU A 222 22.92 12.15 -13.70
CA LEU A 222 22.50 10.77 -13.48
C LEU A 222 23.69 9.84 -13.70
N LYS A 223 24.05 9.05 -12.69
CA LYS A 223 25.18 8.11 -12.72
C LYS A 223 24.81 6.80 -12.05
N LEU A 224 25.51 5.73 -12.38
CA LEU A 224 25.42 4.49 -11.59
C LEU A 224 25.96 4.78 -10.18
N ALA A 225 25.24 4.34 -9.14
CA ALA A 225 25.66 4.57 -7.77
C ALA A 225 26.98 3.82 -7.48
N GLY A 226 27.95 4.53 -6.94
CA GLY A 226 29.22 3.95 -6.50
C GLY A 226 29.16 3.40 -5.06
N PRO A 227 30.32 3.07 -4.46
CA PRO A 227 30.40 2.52 -3.10
C PRO A 227 29.85 3.45 -2.01
N GLU A 228 29.60 4.72 -2.32
CA GLU A 228 28.86 5.65 -1.46
C GLU A 228 27.46 5.14 -1.07
N TYR A 229 26.82 4.32 -1.91
CA TYR A 229 25.54 3.68 -1.59
C TYR A 229 25.68 2.61 -0.50
N GLU A 230 26.74 1.80 -0.55
CA GLU A 230 26.98 0.68 0.38
C GLU A 230 27.55 1.14 1.73
N SER A 231 28.32 2.24 1.73
CA SER A 231 29.15 2.63 2.88
C SER A 231 28.39 3.12 4.12
N HIS A 232 27.09 3.40 4.04
CA HIS A 232 26.30 3.88 5.17
C HIS A 232 24.85 3.37 5.10
N PRO A 233 24.48 2.24 5.72
CA PRO A 233 23.07 2.04 6.07
C PRO A 233 22.69 3.21 6.99
N GLY A 234 21.71 4.01 6.60
CA GLY A 234 21.21 5.10 7.44
C GLY A 234 20.73 4.51 8.77
N SER A 235 21.55 4.62 9.81
CA SER A 235 21.23 4.09 11.13
C SER A 235 20.67 5.24 11.95
N PHE A 236 19.34 5.25 12.06
CA PHE A 236 18.66 6.21 12.92
C PHE A 236 18.68 5.72 14.36
N SER A 237 19.06 6.59 15.30
CA SER A 237 18.80 6.39 16.72
C SER A 237 17.52 7.11 17.09
N PHE A 238 16.50 6.34 17.46
CA PHE A 238 15.22 6.89 17.91
C PHE A 238 15.20 6.96 19.43
N PRO A 239 14.69 8.06 20.02
CA PRO A 239 14.27 8.04 21.42
C PRO A 239 13.28 6.90 21.66
N PRO A 240 13.35 6.17 22.80
CA PRO A 240 12.52 4.99 23.06
C PRO A 240 11.02 5.23 22.87
N VAL A 241 10.53 6.41 23.25
CA VAL A 241 9.12 6.80 23.14
C VAL A 241 8.67 6.86 21.68
N ILE A 242 9.49 7.44 20.80
CA ILE A 242 9.18 7.56 19.36
C ILE A 242 9.24 6.19 18.70
N ALA A 243 10.22 5.36 19.07
CA ALA A 243 10.33 3.99 18.57
C ALA A 243 9.12 3.15 18.97
N GLU A 244 8.66 3.27 20.22
CA GLU A 244 7.49 2.55 20.70
C GLU A 244 6.22 2.96 19.93
N GLU A 245 6.07 4.24 19.58
CA GLU A 245 4.93 4.73 18.79
C GLU A 245 4.99 4.31 17.31
N LEU A 246 6.17 4.42 16.68
CA LEU A 246 6.37 4.10 15.26
C LEU A 246 6.31 2.61 14.94
N PHE A 247 6.73 1.75 15.87
CA PHE A 247 6.87 0.31 15.60
C PHE A 247 5.84 -0.55 16.34
N ARG A 248 4.85 0.08 17.00
CA ARG A 248 3.79 -0.64 17.73
C ARG A 248 2.94 -1.51 16.81
N CYS A 249 2.80 -2.77 17.22
CA CYS A 249 2.06 -3.80 16.51
C CYS A 249 0.71 -4.17 17.16
N GLU A 250 0.38 -3.57 18.30
CA GLU A 250 -0.81 -3.85 19.12
C GLU A 250 -1.70 -2.60 19.25
N LEU A 251 -3.02 -2.80 19.36
CA LEU A 251 -3.96 -1.73 19.72
C LEU A 251 -3.89 -1.51 21.23
N SER A 252 -3.49 -0.33 21.68
CA SER A 252 -3.63 0.09 23.08
C SER A 252 -4.85 0.99 23.23
N ASP A 253 -5.66 0.78 24.27
CA ASP A 253 -6.78 1.67 24.63
C ASP A 253 -6.32 3.08 25.03
N VAL A 254 -5.04 3.19 25.44
CA VAL A 254 -4.39 4.44 25.84
C VAL A 254 -3.33 4.78 24.79
N GLU A 255 -3.68 5.60 23.81
CA GLU A 255 -2.70 6.24 22.92
C GLU A 255 -1.91 7.27 23.75
N VAL A 256 -0.74 6.86 24.26
CA VAL A 256 0.06 7.61 25.26
C VAL A 256 0.57 8.96 24.74
N HIS A 257 0.63 9.18 23.43
CA HIS A 257 0.84 10.50 22.82
C HIS A 257 -0.20 10.78 21.75
N SER A 258 -1.31 11.35 22.21
CA SER A 258 -2.43 11.84 21.42
C SER A 258 -2.02 13.03 20.53
N GLN A 259 -1.37 12.77 19.40
CA GLN A 259 -1.46 13.66 18.24
C GLN A 259 -2.88 13.48 17.69
N ALA A 260 -3.76 14.37 18.14
CA ALA A 260 -5.20 14.17 18.21
C ALA A 260 -5.77 13.49 16.95
N LEU A 261 -6.33 12.30 17.16
CA LEU A 261 -7.12 11.61 16.15
C LEU A 261 -8.29 12.50 15.74
N SER A 262 -8.37 12.85 14.45
CA SER A 262 -9.55 13.54 13.93
C SER A 262 -10.81 12.65 14.07
N PRO A 263 -12.02 13.21 14.13
CA PRO A 263 -13.26 12.46 14.28
C PRO A 263 -13.48 11.36 13.21
N ASP A 264 -12.81 11.44 12.06
CA ASP A 264 -12.84 10.40 11.02
C ASP A 264 -12.03 9.16 11.41
N MET A 265 -10.97 9.29 12.22
CA MET A 265 -10.24 8.15 12.79
C MET A 265 -11.09 7.38 13.82
N ALA A 266 -12.02 8.03 14.51
CA ALA A 266 -13.00 7.34 15.35
C ALA A 266 -13.99 6.48 14.53
N LYS A 267 -14.23 6.84 13.26
CA LYS A 267 -14.97 5.97 12.31
C LYS A 267 -14.11 4.77 11.89
N LEU A 268 -12.81 4.97 11.67
CA LEU A 268 -11.87 3.89 11.34
C LEU A 268 -11.73 2.85 12.47
N LYS A 269 -11.83 3.28 13.75
CA LYS A 269 -11.90 2.37 14.91
C LYS A 269 -13.10 1.40 14.87
N LYS A 270 -14.10 1.64 14.02
CA LYS A 270 -15.29 0.78 13.89
C LYS A 270 -15.11 -0.40 12.94
N ALA A 271 -13.88 -0.69 12.49
CA ALA A 271 -13.61 -1.87 11.69
C ALA A 271 -14.06 -3.15 12.44
N ASN A 272 -15.00 -3.87 11.86
CA ASN A 272 -15.46 -5.15 12.38
C ASN A 272 -14.80 -6.28 11.59
N VAL A 273 -14.21 -7.23 12.29
CA VAL A 273 -13.61 -8.43 11.71
C VAL A 273 -14.22 -9.61 12.45
N THR A 274 -14.98 -10.43 11.73
CA THR A 274 -15.61 -11.63 12.27
C THR A 274 -15.09 -12.85 11.53
N MET A 275 -14.98 -13.97 12.25
CA MET A 275 -14.58 -15.25 11.66
C MET A 275 -15.69 -16.27 11.86
N ASP A 276 -15.96 -17.04 10.81
CA ASP A 276 -16.91 -18.13 10.83
C ASP A 276 -16.32 -19.40 10.21
N ASN A 277 -16.54 -20.53 10.88
CA ASN A 277 -16.12 -21.85 10.42
C ASN A 277 -17.31 -22.73 9.99
N SER A 278 -18.55 -22.21 10.03
CA SER A 278 -19.77 -22.96 9.73
C SER A 278 -20.11 -23.04 8.24
N LEU A 279 -19.78 -22.01 7.46
CA LEU A 279 -20.18 -21.87 6.06
C LEU A 279 -19.37 -22.68 5.03
N SER A 280 -18.21 -23.21 5.43
CA SER A 280 -17.39 -24.10 4.60
C SER A 280 -16.90 -25.27 5.45
N PRO A 281 -16.74 -26.50 4.93
CA PRO A 281 -16.17 -27.61 5.69
C PRO A 281 -14.63 -27.54 5.79
N SER A 282 -13.95 -26.80 4.91
CA SER A 282 -12.48 -26.81 4.78
C SER A 282 -11.80 -25.44 4.92
N GLN A 283 -12.57 -24.34 4.95
CA GLN A 283 -12.05 -22.96 5.01
C GLN A 283 -12.69 -22.17 6.16
N THR A 284 -11.94 -21.19 6.68
CA THR A 284 -12.45 -20.19 7.62
C THR A 284 -12.91 -18.98 6.82
N LEU A 285 -14.15 -18.55 6.99
CA LEU A 285 -14.63 -17.28 6.45
C LEU A 285 -14.19 -16.15 7.38
N VAL A 286 -13.57 -15.13 6.82
CA VAL A 286 -13.30 -13.84 7.48
C VAL A 286 -14.15 -12.79 6.80
N GLN A 287 -15.00 -12.12 7.58
CA GLN A 287 -15.81 -11.01 7.11
C GLN A 287 -15.29 -9.72 7.72
N ILE A 288 -15.01 -8.75 6.87
CA ILE A 288 -14.42 -7.47 7.24
C ILE A 288 -15.36 -6.37 6.80
N HIS A 289 -15.79 -5.55 7.74
CA HIS A 289 -16.53 -4.31 7.49
C HIS A 289 -15.70 -3.14 7.98
N CYS A 290 -15.20 -2.29 7.07
CA CYS A 290 -14.33 -1.18 7.43
C CYS A 290 -14.55 0.05 6.55
N VAL A 291 -13.90 1.16 6.93
CA VAL A 291 -13.94 2.40 6.13
C VAL A 291 -13.15 2.17 4.84
N ASP A 292 -13.68 2.70 3.75
CA ASP A 292 -13.00 2.64 2.46
C ASP A 292 -11.79 3.59 2.44
N GLN A 293 -10.61 3.04 2.17
CA GLN A 293 -9.35 3.79 2.17
C GLN A 293 -8.39 3.27 1.11
N LYS A 294 -7.52 4.16 0.61
CA LYS A 294 -6.43 3.87 -0.33
C LYS A 294 -5.61 2.68 0.14
N GLY A 295 -5.40 1.71 -0.75
CA GLY A 295 -4.56 0.55 -0.45
C GLY A 295 -5.18 -0.51 0.47
N LEU A 296 -6.45 -0.38 0.89
CA LEU A 296 -7.10 -1.31 1.82
C LEU A 296 -6.90 -2.80 1.47
N LEU A 297 -7.16 -3.19 0.23
CA LEU A 297 -7.00 -4.58 -0.20
C LEU A 297 -5.52 -5.02 -0.15
N TYR A 298 -4.58 -4.13 -0.46
CA TYR A 298 -3.15 -4.41 -0.30
C TYR A 298 -2.81 -4.62 1.18
N ASP A 299 -3.24 -3.73 2.07
CA ASP A 299 -2.90 -3.81 3.50
C ASP A 299 -3.47 -5.09 4.14
N ILE A 300 -4.67 -5.53 3.74
CA ILE A 300 -5.27 -6.80 4.16
C ILE A 300 -4.48 -7.99 3.59
N MET A 301 -4.25 -8.03 2.28
CA MET A 301 -3.55 -9.16 1.63
C MET A 301 -2.10 -9.29 2.11
N ARG A 302 -1.43 -8.16 2.38
CA ARG A 302 -0.10 -8.10 3.00
C ARG A 302 -0.11 -8.71 4.38
N THR A 303 -1.08 -8.32 5.21
CA THR A 303 -1.22 -8.87 6.57
C THR A 303 -1.46 -10.38 6.55
N LEU A 304 -2.30 -10.88 5.64
CA LEU A 304 -2.52 -12.32 5.47
C LEU A 304 -1.25 -13.04 4.98
N LYS A 305 -0.51 -12.44 4.05
CA LYS A 305 0.78 -12.95 3.55
C LYS A 305 1.81 -13.06 4.67
N ASP A 306 1.97 -12.01 5.49
CA ASP A 306 2.89 -11.99 6.64
C ASP A 306 2.53 -13.05 7.68
N CYS A 307 1.23 -13.33 7.87
CA CYS A 307 0.74 -14.39 8.75
C CYS A 307 0.78 -15.80 8.13
N ASN A 308 1.31 -15.97 6.92
CA ASN A 308 1.33 -17.24 6.17
C ASN A 308 -0.08 -17.85 5.95
N ILE A 309 -1.06 -16.98 5.68
CA ILE A 309 -2.45 -17.36 5.43
C ILE A 309 -2.74 -17.30 3.93
N GLN A 310 -3.36 -18.36 3.42
CA GLN A 310 -3.77 -18.46 2.03
C GLN A 310 -5.23 -18.03 1.88
N VAL A 311 -5.52 -17.28 0.82
CA VAL A 311 -6.88 -16.87 0.45
C VAL A 311 -7.35 -17.74 -0.70
N SER A 312 -8.38 -18.56 -0.49
CA SER A 312 -8.95 -19.43 -1.51
C SER A 312 -10.02 -18.73 -2.35
N TYR A 313 -10.84 -17.91 -1.69
CA TYR A 313 -11.84 -17.07 -2.33
C TYR A 313 -11.88 -15.73 -1.62
N GLY A 314 -12.03 -14.65 -2.36
CA GLY A 314 -12.19 -13.32 -1.81
C GLY A 314 -13.19 -12.51 -2.62
N ARG A 315 -14.07 -11.80 -1.93
CA ARG A 315 -14.99 -10.85 -2.54
C ARG A 315 -14.91 -9.54 -1.79
N SER A 316 -14.66 -8.46 -2.51
CA SER A 316 -14.62 -7.10 -2.01
C SER A 316 -15.74 -6.30 -2.69
N SER A 317 -16.69 -5.82 -1.90
CA SER A 317 -17.83 -5.05 -2.39
C SER A 317 -17.38 -3.68 -2.90
N SER A 318 -18.24 -3.04 -3.70
CA SER A 318 -18.13 -1.59 -3.92
C SER A 318 -18.42 -0.85 -2.63
N ALA A 319 -17.77 0.29 -2.42
CA ALA A 319 -18.00 1.11 -1.25
C ALA A 319 -19.43 1.66 -1.21
N SER A 320 -20.06 1.58 -0.04
CA SER A 320 -21.40 2.12 0.24
C SER A 320 -21.30 3.04 1.44
N LYS A 321 -21.69 4.32 1.27
CA LYS A 321 -21.61 5.34 2.33
C LYS A 321 -20.22 5.48 2.99
N GLY A 322 -19.15 5.24 2.22
CA GLY A 322 -17.77 5.30 2.71
C GLY A 322 -17.28 4.06 3.46
N TYR A 323 -18.06 2.98 3.48
CA TYR A 323 -17.69 1.69 4.06
C TYR A 323 -17.60 0.62 2.98
N ARG A 324 -16.81 -0.42 3.25
CA ARG A 324 -16.64 -1.57 2.36
C ARG A 324 -16.74 -2.89 3.13
N ASP A 325 -17.37 -3.86 2.50
CA ASP A 325 -17.44 -5.24 2.98
C ASP A 325 -16.48 -6.12 2.18
N LEU A 326 -15.75 -6.99 2.89
CA LEU A 326 -14.91 -8.01 2.30
C LEU A 326 -15.20 -9.36 2.95
N ASP A 327 -15.46 -10.37 2.12
CA ASP A 327 -15.61 -11.76 2.53
C ASP A 327 -14.43 -12.57 1.97
N LEU A 328 -13.62 -13.16 2.85
CA LEU A 328 -12.43 -13.92 2.48
C LEU A 328 -12.52 -15.34 3.06
N PHE A 329 -12.45 -16.37 2.21
CA PHE A 329 -12.25 -17.74 2.65
C PHE A 329 -10.76 -18.02 2.71
N ILE A 330 -10.29 -18.29 3.93
CA ILE A 330 -8.87 -18.45 4.21
C ILE A 330 -8.54 -19.84 4.75
N GLN A 331 -7.28 -20.22 4.56
CA GLN A 331 -6.68 -21.44 5.07
C GLN A 331 -5.29 -21.16 5.64
N GLN A 332 -4.88 -21.97 6.61
CA GLN A 332 -3.51 -22.00 7.08
C GLN A 332 -2.61 -22.65 6.01
N LYS A 333 -1.29 -22.47 6.15
CA LYS A 333 -0.28 -23.09 5.26
C LYS A 333 -0.41 -24.63 5.13
N ASP A 334 -0.98 -25.30 6.14
CA ASP A 334 -1.23 -26.75 6.09
C ASP A 334 -2.56 -27.13 5.39
N GLY A 335 -3.25 -26.16 4.79
CA GLY A 335 -4.52 -26.32 4.09
C GLY A 335 -5.74 -26.45 5.01
N LYS A 336 -5.57 -26.29 6.33
CA LYS A 336 -6.67 -26.41 7.30
C LYS A 336 -7.27 -25.06 7.66
N LYS A 337 -8.47 -25.13 8.25
CA LYS A 337 -9.12 -23.99 8.90
C LYS A 337 -8.34 -23.52 10.11
N ILE A 338 -8.51 -22.25 10.44
CA ILE A 338 -8.13 -21.71 11.73
C ILE A 338 -9.24 -22.06 12.71
N VAL A 339 -9.10 -23.15 13.47
CA VAL A 339 -10.07 -23.57 14.50
C VAL A 339 -9.73 -22.98 15.86
N ASP A 340 -8.43 -22.75 16.10
CA ASP A 340 -7.91 -22.20 17.33
C ASP A 340 -8.38 -20.74 17.53
N ILE A 341 -9.08 -20.51 18.64
CA ILE A 341 -9.70 -19.22 18.95
C ILE A 341 -8.64 -18.13 19.23
N GLU A 342 -7.50 -18.49 19.81
CA GLU A 342 -6.42 -17.53 20.08
C GLU A 342 -5.78 -17.07 18.76
N LYS A 343 -5.55 -17.99 17.82
CA LYS A 343 -5.07 -17.65 16.47
C LYS A 343 -6.06 -16.80 15.70
N GLN A 344 -7.36 -17.10 15.79
CA GLN A 344 -8.40 -16.25 15.20
C GLN A 344 -8.38 -14.84 15.81
N SER A 345 -8.35 -14.75 17.14
CA SER A 345 -8.32 -13.46 17.86
C SER A 345 -7.07 -12.64 17.54
N SER A 346 -5.90 -13.29 17.49
CA SER A 346 -4.63 -12.66 17.11
C SER A 346 -4.68 -12.12 15.68
N LEU A 347 -5.15 -12.92 14.71
CA LEU A 347 -5.31 -12.49 13.33
C LEU A 347 -6.33 -11.34 13.18
N CYS A 348 -7.49 -11.43 13.84
CA CYS A 348 -8.49 -10.36 13.88
C CYS A 348 -7.88 -9.05 14.41
N SER A 349 -7.14 -9.13 15.51
CA SER A 349 -6.50 -7.97 16.13
C SER A 349 -5.45 -7.37 15.20
N ARG A 350 -4.62 -8.21 14.57
CA ARG A 350 -3.62 -7.77 13.60
C ARG A 350 -4.23 -7.08 12.39
N LEU A 351 -5.28 -7.66 11.80
CA LEU A 351 -6.01 -7.04 10.68
C LEU A 351 -6.58 -5.67 11.09
N LYS A 352 -7.17 -5.56 12.29
CA LYS A 352 -7.68 -4.27 12.79
C LYS A 352 -6.58 -3.22 12.94
N VAL A 353 -5.42 -3.58 13.50
CA VAL A 353 -4.26 -2.68 13.61
C VAL A 353 -3.82 -2.18 12.24
N GLU A 354 -3.61 -3.09 11.30
CA GLU A 354 -3.04 -2.77 9.99
C GLU A 354 -4.04 -2.02 9.08
N MET A 355 -5.35 -2.22 9.27
CA MET A 355 -6.36 -1.40 8.61
C MET A 355 -6.47 0.00 9.23
N LEU A 356 -6.43 0.11 10.56
CA LEU A 356 -6.53 1.41 11.26
C LEU A 356 -5.27 2.26 11.04
N HIS A 357 -4.12 1.61 11.04
CA HIS A 357 -2.82 2.21 10.86
C HIS A 357 -2.01 1.32 9.90
N PRO A 358 -2.14 1.49 8.56
CA PRO A 358 -1.24 0.80 7.63
C PRO A 358 0.14 1.45 7.57
N LEU A 359 0.22 2.72 7.97
CA LEU A 359 1.43 3.53 8.12
C LEU A 359 1.38 4.27 9.47
N ARG A 360 2.50 4.39 10.17
CA ARG A 360 2.59 5.24 11.38
C ARG A 360 3.14 6.59 11.01
N VAL A 361 2.55 7.65 11.54
CA VAL A 361 2.97 9.04 11.31
C VAL A 361 3.13 9.70 12.67
N VAL A 362 4.31 10.24 12.94
CA VAL A 362 4.67 10.91 14.19
C VAL A 362 5.38 12.21 13.83
N ILE A 363 5.02 13.30 14.50
CA ILE A 363 5.81 14.55 14.48
C ILE A 363 6.52 14.72 15.83
N ALA A 364 7.81 15.03 15.81
CA ALA A 364 8.62 15.13 17.02
C ALA A 364 9.59 16.30 16.93
N ASP A 365 10.14 16.69 18.08
CA ASP A 365 11.19 17.70 18.17
C ASP A 365 12.56 17.04 18.27
N ARG A 366 13.52 17.59 17.52
CA ARG A 366 14.94 17.27 17.68
C ARG A 366 15.70 18.55 17.98
N GLY A 367 15.69 18.93 19.26
CA GLY A 367 16.24 20.22 19.67
C GLY A 367 15.32 21.35 19.20
N PRO A 368 15.81 22.35 18.43
CA PRO A 368 14.98 23.42 17.91
C PRO A 368 14.15 23.01 16.69
N ASP A 369 14.50 21.91 16.03
CA ASP A 369 13.93 21.55 14.74
C ASP A 369 12.74 20.60 14.89
N THR A 370 11.77 20.73 13.98
CA THR A 370 10.59 19.87 13.92
C THR A 370 10.77 18.80 12.83
N GLU A 371 10.54 17.55 13.20
CA GLU A 371 10.73 16.39 12.34
C GLU A 371 9.44 15.60 12.17
N LEU A 372 9.11 15.26 10.93
CA LEU A 372 8.02 14.35 10.59
C LEU A 372 8.60 12.98 10.22
N LEU A 373 8.10 11.94 10.89
CA LEU A 373 8.49 10.56 10.71
C LEU A 373 7.29 9.76 10.20
N VAL A 374 7.48 9.01 9.13
CA VAL A 374 6.50 8.06 8.60
C VAL A 374 7.11 6.68 8.53
N ALA A 375 6.59 5.73 9.29
CA ALA A 375 7.02 4.33 9.25
C ALA A 375 6.09 3.50 8.35
N ASN A 376 6.71 2.88 7.35
CA ASN A 376 6.08 2.01 6.37
C ASN A 376 6.48 0.56 6.64
N PRO A 377 5.54 -0.33 6.97
CA PRO A 377 5.88 -1.73 7.16
C PRO A 377 6.36 -2.40 5.87
N VAL A 378 7.47 -3.12 5.96
CA VAL A 378 8.08 -3.83 4.83
C VAL A 378 7.61 -5.28 4.83
N GLU A 379 7.19 -5.75 3.65
CA GLU A 379 6.86 -7.16 3.40
C GLU A 379 8.11 -8.05 3.51
N LEU A 380 7.92 -9.36 3.67
CA LEU A 380 8.98 -10.36 3.55
C LEU A 380 9.79 -10.28 2.24
N CYS A 381 9.24 -9.70 1.17
CA CYS A 381 9.96 -9.48 -0.09
C CYS A 381 10.82 -8.21 -0.11
N GLY A 382 10.97 -7.51 1.02
CA GLY A 382 11.79 -6.31 1.15
C GLY A 382 11.19 -5.04 0.54
N LYS A 383 9.87 -5.05 0.26
CA LYS A 383 9.13 -3.91 -0.30
C LYS A 383 8.03 -3.46 0.65
N GLY A 384 7.89 -2.16 0.86
CA GLY A 384 6.79 -1.59 1.64
C GLY A 384 5.60 -1.16 0.77
N ARG A 385 4.65 -0.46 1.40
CA ARG A 385 3.55 0.22 0.70
C ARG A 385 4.15 1.25 -0.28
N PRO A 386 3.76 1.26 -1.57
CA PRO A 386 4.35 2.16 -2.56
C PRO A 386 3.82 3.59 -2.40
N ARG A 387 4.52 4.54 -3.05
CA ARG A 387 4.17 5.97 -3.14
C ARG A 387 4.10 6.74 -1.83
N VAL A 388 4.67 6.23 -0.73
CA VAL A 388 4.67 6.92 0.57
C VAL A 388 5.38 8.27 0.48
N PHE A 389 6.59 8.33 -0.09
CA PHE A 389 7.32 9.60 -0.28
C PHE A 389 6.52 10.62 -1.12
N TYR A 390 5.87 10.15 -2.20
CA TYR A 390 5.02 10.98 -3.05
C TYR A 390 3.83 11.58 -2.28
N ASP A 391 3.14 10.75 -1.51
CA ASP A 391 1.96 11.18 -0.75
C ASP A 391 2.32 12.14 0.39
N VAL A 392 3.43 11.91 1.09
CA VAL A 392 3.90 12.81 2.16
C VAL A 392 4.32 14.17 1.58
N THR A 393 5.11 14.18 0.50
CA THR A 393 5.52 15.43 -0.15
C THR A 393 4.33 16.19 -0.75
N LEU A 394 3.31 15.49 -1.25
CA LEU A 394 2.05 16.10 -1.70
C LEU A 394 1.29 16.76 -0.55
N ALA A 395 1.19 16.08 0.59
CA ALA A 395 0.51 16.59 1.77
C ALA A 395 1.19 17.87 2.28
N LEU A 396 2.52 17.85 2.40
CA LEU A 396 3.33 18.99 2.85
C LEU A 396 3.27 20.15 1.86
N LYS A 397 3.34 19.87 0.55
CA LYS A 397 3.13 20.88 -0.51
C LYS A 397 1.76 21.55 -0.38
N THR A 398 0.70 20.78 -0.12
CA THR A 398 -0.66 21.33 0.04
C THR A 398 -0.79 22.22 1.27
N LEU A 399 -0.07 21.91 2.34
CA LEU A 399 0.00 22.75 3.55
C LEU A 399 0.93 23.96 3.38
N GLY A 400 1.69 24.03 2.28
CA GLY A 400 2.66 25.10 2.04
C GLY A 400 3.91 25.00 2.94
N ILE A 401 4.19 23.82 3.49
CA ILE A 401 5.34 23.54 4.36
C ILE A 401 6.55 23.17 3.48
N CYS A 402 7.69 23.79 3.76
CA CYS A 402 8.95 23.45 3.10
C CYS A 402 9.63 22.30 3.84
N ILE A 403 10.33 21.47 3.06
CA ILE A 403 11.11 20.35 3.58
C ILE A 403 12.56 20.79 3.49
N PHE A 404 13.21 20.99 4.64
CA PHE A 404 14.61 21.38 4.69
C PHE A 404 15.54 20.21 4.37
N SER A 405 15.18 19.02 4.88
CA SER A 405 15.90 17.79 4.61
C SER A 405 14.96 16.59 4.63
N ALA A 406 15.31 15.55 3.89
CA ALA A 406 14.59 14.29 3.89
C ALA A 406 15.54 13.10 3.73
N GLU A 407 15.25 12.01 4.45
CA GLU A 407 15.99 10.76 4.39
C GLU A 407 15.05 9.55 4.41
N ILE A 408 15.46 8.46 3.76
CA ILE A 408 14.79 7.16 3.81
C ILE A 408 15.81 6.13 4.30
N ALA A 409 15.45 5.37 5.33
CA ALA A 409 16.24 4.23 5.75
C ALA A 409 15.39 3.05 6.23
N ARG A 410 16.04 1.87 6.29
CA ARG A 410 15.45 0.65 6.83
C ARG A 410 15.74 0.53 8.32
N HIS A 411 14.75 0.09 9.07
CA HIS A 411 14.85 -0.14 10.50
C HIS A 411 14.16 -1.47 10.86
N SER A 412 14.85 -2.34 11.59
CA SER A 412 14.30 -3.60 12.07
C SER A 412 13.80 -3.42 13.50
N ALA A 413 12.50 -3.62 13.73
CA ALA A 413 11.88 -3.51 15.05
C ALA A 413 10.66 -4.43 15.15
N SER A 414 10.44 -5.01 16.33
CA SER A 414 9.28 -5.87 16.62
C SER A 414 9.08 -7.00 15.60
N ASP A 415 10.15 -7.76 15.33
CA ASP A 415 10.20 -8.90 14.41
C ASP A 415 9.84 -8.60 12.94
N ARG A 416 9.88 -7.33 12.53
CA ARG A 416 9.68 -6.93 11.14
C ARG A 416 10.61 -5.79 10.72
N GLU A 417 10.78 -5.64 9.42
CA GLU A 417 11.45 -4.49 8.85
C GLU A 417 10.46 -3.36 8.56
N TRP A 418 10.96 -2.13 8.69
CA TRP A 418 10.25 -0.89 8.41
C TRP A 418 11.10 -0.02 7.51
N GLU A 419 10.46 0.66 6.58
CA GLU A 419 11.03 1.73 5.81
C GLU A 419 10.56 3.04 6.43
N VAL A 420 11.50 3.79 7.02
CA VAL A 420 11.21 5.02 7.75
C VAL A 420 11.58 6.20 6.86
N TYR A 421 10.59 7.06 6.65
CA TYR A 421 10.72 8.31 5.93
C TYR A 421 10.82 9.44 6.94
N TRP A 422 11.92 10.17 6.88
CA TRP A 422 12.22 11.27 7.77
C TRP A 422 12.23 12.58 7.00
N PHE A 423 11.55 13.58 7.53
CA PHE A 423 11.49 14.93 6.95
C PHE A 423 11.78 15.96 8.04
N LEU A 424 12.83 16.75 7.86
CA LEU A 424 13.07 17.96 8.63
C LEU A 424 12.24 19.08 8.00
N LEU A 425 11.32 19.63 8.79
CA LEU A 425 10.39 20.66 8.32
C LEU A 425 10.96 22.05 8.62
N ASP A 426 10.88 22.94 7.64
CA ASP A 426 11.29 24.32 7.80
C ASP A 426 10.16 25.13 8.46
N GLU A 427 10.50 25.92 9.49
CA GLU A 427 9.58 26.81 10.18
C GLU A 427 9.25 28.02 9.28
N ASN A 428 8.22 27.87 8.45
CA ASN A 428 7.66 29.00 7.72
C ASN A 428 6.68 29.81 8.60
N CYS A 429 6.73 31.14 8.53
CA CYS A 429 5.83 32.06 9.26
C CYS A 429 4.32 31.79 9.08
N GLN A 430 3.92 31.02 8.07
CA GLN A 430 2.52 30.64 7.79
C GLN A 430 2.03 29.46 8.65
N PHE A 431 2.93 28.63 9.19
CA PHE A 431 2.60 27.46 10.00
C PHE A 431 3.54 27.41 11.22
N PRO A 432 3.13 27.96 12.38
CA PRO A 432 3.96 27.94 13.58
C PRO A 432 4.09 26.49 14.07
N LEU A 433 5.23 25.85 13.79
CA LEU A 433 5.49 24.45 14.16
C LEU A 433 5.57 24.24 15.67
N SER A 434 5.76 25.30 16.46
CA SER A 434 5.68 25.30 17.93
C SER A 434 4.26 25.08 18.48
N ASN A 435 3.20 25.20 17.66
CA ASN A 435 1.82 25.01 18.10
C ASN A 435 1.37 23.54 17.93
N VAL A 436 0.94 22.91 19.03
CA VAL A 436 0.39 21.55 19.06
C VAL A 436 -0.78 21.36 18.07
N VAL A 437 -1.62 22.38 17.88
CA VAL A 437 -2.74 22.32 16.93
C VAL A 437 -2.23 22.23 15.50
N ALA A 438 -1.21 23.02 15.15
CA ALA A 438 -0.60 23.00 13.82
C ALA A 438 0.08 21.65 13.56
N ARG A 439 0.79 21.09 14.54
CA ARG A 439 1.38 19.74 14.47
C ARG A 439 0.35 18.66 14.20
N ASN A 440 -0.77 18.69 14.93
CA ASN A 440 -1.86 17.73 14.72
C ASN A 440 -2.47 17.87 13.31
N GLN A 441 -2.59 19.09 12.78
CA GLN A 441 -3.05 19.32 11.40
C GLN A 441 -2.10 18.73 10.36
N ILE A 442 -0.77 18.81 10.58
CA ILE A 442 0.23 18.21 9.69
C ILE A 442 0.05 16.70 9.66
N VAL A 443 0.06 16.06 10.83
CA VAL A 443 -0.08 14.60 10.97
C VAL A 443 -1.38 14.11 10.37
N ASP A 444 -2.48 14.79 10.66
CA ASP A 444 -3.82 14.46 10.17
C ASP A 444 -3.91 14.62 8.63
N ARG A 445 -3.34 15.70 8.06
CA ARG A 445 -3.29 15.88 6.60
C ARG A 445 -2.44 14.81 5.93
N VAL A 446 -1.25 14.53 6.46
CA VAL A 446 -0.34 13.50 5.93
C VAL A 446 -1.01 12.13 5.97
N ARG A 447 -1.62 11.76 7.10
CA ARG A 447 -2.39 10.52 7.22
C ARG A 447 -3.53 10.47 6.20
N ARG A 448 -4.35 11.51 6.07
CA ARG A 448 -5.43 11.53 5.06
C ARG A 448 -4.92 11.32 3.64
N THR A 449 -3.85 12.02 3.25
CA THR A 449 -3.28 11.86 1.89
C THR A 449 -2.73 10.44 1.66
N LEU A 450 -2.04 9.86 2.65
CA LEU A 450 -1.57 8.47 2.60
C LEU A 450 -2.72 7.47 2.51
N MET A 451 -3.85 7.75 3.16
CA MET A 451 -5.04 6.91 3.20
C MET A 451 -6.06 7.22 2.10
N GLY A 452 -5.81 8.24 1.28
CA GLY A 452 -6.72 8.71 0.23
C GLY A 452 -8.09 9.18 0.73
N CYS A 453 -8.14 9.75 1.95
CA CYS A 453 -9.36 10.25 2.60
C CYS A 453 -9.51 11.78 2.51
#